data_AF-A0A2U3N3F2-F1
#
_entry.id   AF-A0A2U3N3F2-F1
#
_cell.length_a   1.000
_cell.length_b   1.000
_cell.length_c   1.000
_cell.angle_alpha   90.00
_cell.angle_beta   90.00
_cell.angle_gamma   90.00
#
_symmetry.space_group_name_H-M   'P 1'
#
loop_
_entity.id
_entity.type
_entity.pdbx_description
1 polymer ?
#
loop_
_entity_poly.entity_id
_entity_poly.type
_entity_poly.pdbx_seq_one_letter_code
_entity_poly.pdbx_strand_id
1 'polypeptide(L)' 'MYVLNRREELISYYERHGYTKKGIIQHYPLSLNVGIPKLEVSLIELIKHII' A
#
# COMPACT_ATOMS: atom_id res chain seq x y z
N MET A 1 -0.63 1.87 -7.71
CA MET A 1 -1.17 0.70 -6.99
C MET A 1 -1.17 0.99 -5.50
N TYR A 2 -2.14 0.48 -4.73
CA TYR A 2 -2.17 0.68 -3.27
C TYR A 2 -1.97 -0.64 -2.53
N VAL A 3 -1.26 -0.58 -1.41
CA VAL A 3 -1.01 -1.72 -0.53
C VAL A 3 -1.12 -1.30 0.93
N LEU A 4 -1.52 -2.22 1.82
CA LEU A 4 -1.51 -1.96 3.25
C LEU A 4 -0.07 -1.85 3.76
N ASN A 5 0.20 -0.84 4.58
CA ASN A 5 1.53 -0.53 5.13
C ASN A 5 2.21 -1.71 5.86
N ARG A 6 1.43 -2.63 6.43
CA ARG A 6 1.93 -3.82 7.14
C ARG A 6 2.34 -4.99 6.24
N ARG A 7 2.14 -4.91 4.92
CA ARG A 7 2.42 -6.01 3.97
C ARG A 7 3.87 -5.96 3.48
N GLU A 8 4.83 -6.09 4.41
CA GLU A 8 6.27 -5.90 4.17
C GLU A 8 6.83 -6.76 3.03
N GLU A 9 6.48 -8.04 2.99
CA GLU A 9 6.95 -8.97 1.95
C GLU A 9 6.44 -8.58 0.56
N LEU A 10 5.16 -8.21 0.48
CA LEU A 10 4.52 -7.80 -0.78
C LEU A 10 5.08 -6.47 -1.28
N ILE A 11 5.30 -5.52 -0.37
CA ILE A 11 5.97 -4.26 -0.66
C ILE A 11 7.38 -4.52 -1.23
N SER A 12 8.18 -5.35 -0.53
CA SER A 12 9.53 -5.72 -0.95
C SER A 12 9.54 -6.41 -2.31
N TYR A 13 8.55 -7.27 -2.57
CA TYR A 13 8.36 -7.89 -3.89
C TYR A 13 8.18 -6.83 -4.97
N TYR A 14 7.28 -5.87 -4.79
CA TYR A 14 7.05 -4.83 -5.79
C TYR A 14 8.26 -3.91 -5.99
N GLU A 15 8.98 -3.56 -4.92
CA GLU A 15 10.20 -2.75 -5.02
C GLU A 15 11.26 -3.40 -5.93
N ARG A 16 11.44 -4.73 -5.82
CA ARG A 16 12.33 -5.48 -6.73
C ARG A 16 11.86 -5.52 -8.18
N HIS A 17 10.58 -5.26 -8.44
CA HIS A 17 9.97 -5.29 -9.78
C HIS A 17 9.74 -3.89 -10.35
N GLY A 18 10.54 -2.91 -9.90
CA GLY A 18 10.54 -1.56 -10.44
C GLY A 18 9.42 -0.66 -9.90
N TYR A 19 8.84 -1.01 -8.75
CA TYR A 19 7.97 -0.08 -8.03
C TYR A 19 8.74 0.74 -7.00
N THR A 20 8.26 1.94 -6.70
CA THR A 20 8.72 2.73 -5.55
C THR A 20 7.57 3.18 -4.69
N LYS A 21 7.77 3.23 -3.37
CA LYS A 21 6.87 3.89 -2.42
C LYS A 21 6.81 5.38 -2.71
N LYS A 22 5.60 5.90 -2.84
CA LYS A 22 5.35 7.33 -2.74
C LYS A 22 5.18 7.67 -1.26
N GLY A 23 5.70 8.80 -0.80
CA GLY A 23 5.60 9.23 0.60
C GLY A 23 4.18 9.55 1.10
N ILE A 24 3.15 9.29 0.28
CA ILE A 24 1.76 9.51 0.63
C ILE A 24 1.24 8.26 1.33
N ILE A 25 0.99 8.39 2.64
CA ILE A 25 0.30 7.41 3.46
C ILE A 25 -1.14 7.89 3.63
N GLN A 26 -2.12 7.10 3.16
CA GLN A 26 -3.54 7.42 3.28
C GLN A 26 -4.20 6.55 4.35
N HIS A 27 -5.23 7.08 5.02
CA HIS A 27 -6.03 6.29 5.96
C HIS A 27 -6.74 5.13 5.24
N TYR A 28 -6.99 4.04 5.97
CA TYR A 28 -7.81 2.95 5.47
C TYR A 28 -9.25 3.44 5.18
N PRO A 29 -9.80 3.19 3.99
CA PRO A 29 -11.07 3.76 3.58
C PRO A 29 -12.26 2.98 4.13
N LEU A 30 -12.78 3.42 5.29
CA LEU A 30 -13.98 2.83 5.91
C LEU A 30 -15.24 2.99 5.06
N SER A 31 -15.29 4.02 4.21
CA SER A 31 -16.42 4.31 3.32
C SER A 31 -16.66 3.25 2.24
N LEU A 32 -15.67 2.40 1.94
CA LEU A 32 -15.81 1.33 0.94
C LEU A 32 -16.58 0.11 1.46
N ASN A 33 -16.97 0.08 2.74
CA ASN A 33 -17.74 -1.01 3.35
C ASN A 33 -17.11 -2.41 3.17
N VAL A 34 -15.78 -2.48 3.21
CA VAL A 34 -14.98 -3.71 3.08
C VAL A 34 -14.54 -4.29 4.43
N GLY A 35 -15.22 -3.88 5.50
CA GLY A 35 -14.88 -4.22 6.88
C GLY A 35 -13.96 -3.20 7.56
N ILE A 36 -13.79 -3.38 8.87
CA ILE A 36 -12.96 -2.51 9.72
C ILE A 36 -11.72 -3.30 10.13
N PRO A 37 -10.50 -2.80 9.87
CA PRO A 37 -9.28 -3.44 10.32
C PRO A 37 -9.25 -3.57 11.84
N LYS A 38 -8.83 -4.74 12.35
CA LYS A 38 -8.61 -4.96 13.79
C LYS A 38 -7.34 -4.27 14.33
N LEU A 39 -6.43 -3.90 13.43
CA LEU A 39 -5.18 -3.22 13.72
C LEU A 39 -5.12 -1.95 12.87
N GLU A 40 -4.44 -0.94 13.39
CA GLU A 40 -4.19 0.27 12.61
C GLU A 40 -3.35 -0.03 11.37
N VAL A 41 -3.96 0.23 10.22
CA VAL A 41 -3.37 0.08 8.90
C VAL A 41 -3.65 1.31 8.05
N SER A 42 -2.75 1.59 7.14
CA SER A 42 -2.84 2.67 6.17
C SER A 42 -2.51 2.14 4.79
N LEU A 43 -2.95 2.88 3.77
CA LEU A 43 -2.62 2.59 2.38
C LEU A 43 -1.33 3.34 2.01
N ILE A 44 -0.40 2.63 1.40
CA ILE A 44 0.78 3.19 0.75
C ILE A 44 0.57 3.12 -0.76
N GLU A 45 0.87 4.22 -1.45
CA GLU A 45 0.88 4.26 -2.91
C GLU A 45 2.23 3.74 -3.44
N LEU A 46 2.18 2.77 -4.34
CA LEU A 46 3.30 2.23 -5.11
C LEU A 46 3.14 2.61 -6.58
N ILE A 47 4.20 3.17 -7.17
CA ILE A 47 4.26 3.59 -8.57
C ILE A 47 5.22 2.66 -9.30
N LYS A 48 4.79 2.08 -10.42
CA LYS A 48 5.68 1.29 -11.31
C LYS A 48 6.38 2.24 -12.27
N HIS A 49 7.70 2.15 -12.32
CA HIS A 49 8.48 2.80 -13.36
C HIS A 49 8.47 1.90 -14.59
N ILE A 50 7.94 2.42 -15.69
CA ILE A 50 8.10 1.80 -17.01
C ILE A 50 9.22 2.60 -17.66
N ILE A 51 10.37 1.96 -17.82
CA ILE A 51 11.52 2.48 -18.58
C ILE A 51 11.39 1.92 -20.00
#